data_AF-A0AAX4IHM8-F1
#
_entry.id   AF-A0AAX4IHM8-F1
#
_cell.length_a   1.000
_cell.length_b   1.000
_cell.length_c   1.000
_cell.angle_alpha   90.00
_cell.angle_beta   90.00
_cell.angle_gamma   90.00
#
_symmetry.space_group_name_H-M   'P 1'
#
loop_
_entity.id
_entity.type
_entity.pdbx_description
1 polymer ?
#
loop_
_entity_poly.entity_id
_entity_poly.type
_entity_poly.pdbx_seq_one_letter_code
_entity_poly.pdbx_strand_id
1 'polypeptide(L)'
;MHRFHTQHCLYVLMKQLTCRPSTEMFVFEWVEGNLAPFPDFNVHETCVDFEAVLNWHTASSRPRRDILSLRAPEGQARLPLPDDIKHVIRLSEDS
;
A
#
# COMPACT_ATOMS: atom_id res chain seq x y z
N MET A 1 6.66 14.54 -18.16
CA MET A 1 5.54 14.82 -17.24
C MET A 1 5.02 13.56 -16.55
N HIS A 2 4.70 12.49 -17.28
CA HIS A 2 4.07 11.27 -16.70
C HIS A 2 4.92 10.58 -15.61
N ARG A 3 6.21 10.34 -15.87
CA ARG A 3 7.12 9.70 -14.89
C ARG A 3 7.27 10.49 -13.58
N PHE A 4 7.38 11.81 -13.68
CA PHE A 4 7.45 12.69 -12.50
C PHE A 4 6.17 12.59 -11.65
N HIS A 5 5.01 12.68 -12.30
CA HIS A 5 3.73 12.58 -11.61
C HIS A 5 3.58 11.22 -10.90
N THR A 6 3.88 10.12 -11.59
CA THR A 6 3.82 8.77 -11.00
C THR A 6 4.77 8.62 -9.80
N GLN A 7 6.02 9.06 -9.93
CA GLN A 7 7.01 8.95 -8.86
C GLN A 7 6.64 9.77 -7.64
N HIS A 8 6.16 11.01 -7.86
CA HIS A 8 5.69 11.87 -6.78
C HIS A 8 4.44 11.28 -6.08
N CYS A 9 3.43 10.82 -6.82
CA CYS A 9 2.24 10.22 -6.23
C CYS A 9 2.57 8.95 -5.44
N LEU A 10 3.49 8.11 -5.94
CA LEU A 10 3.95 6.94 -5.20
C LEU A 10 4.63 7.32 -3.87
N TYR A 11 5.44 8.38 -3.88
CA TYR A 11 6.05 8.91 -2.67
C TYR A 11 5.00 9.43 -1.66
N VAL A 12 3.99 10.17 -2.14
CA VAL A 12 2.88 10.65 -1.28
C VAL A 12 2.10 9.47 -0.68
N LEU A 13 1.78 8.45 -1.48
CA LEU A 13 1.10 7.24 -1.00
C LEU A 13 1.93 6.49 0.04
N MET A 14 3.24 6.35 -0.18
CA MET A 14 4.15 5.74 0.80
C MET A 14 4.15 6.52 2.12
N LYS A 15 4.32 7.85 2.08
CA LYS A 15 4.26 8.71 3.28
C LYS A 15 2.94 8.48 4.05
N GLN A 16 1.82 8.49 3.32
CA GLN A 16 0.50 8.29 3.87
C GLN A 16 0.28 6.89 4.48
N LEU A 17 0.90 5.84 3.96
CA LEU A 17 0.81 4.49 4.56
C LEU A 17 1.65 4.37 5.83
N THR A 18 2.78 5.06 5.89
CA THR A 18 3.67 5.06 7.05
C THR A 18 3.19 5.96 8.18
N CYS A 19 2.34 6.97 7.92
CA CYS A 19 1.98 7.98 8.92
C CYS A 19 0.46 8.12 9.19
N ARG A 20 -0.26 6.99 9.22
CA ARG A 20 -1.73 6.93 9.39
C ARG A 20 -2.18 6.48 10.79
N PRO A 21 -3.36 6.95 11.26
CA PRO A 21 -4.31 7.85 10.61
C PRO A 21 -3.92 9.34 10.77
N SER A 22 -3.71 10.05 9.65
CA SER A 22 -3.47 11.50 9.62
C SER A 22 -4.80 12.24 9.48
N THR A 23 -5.08 13.20 10.39
CA THR A 23 -6.20 14.16 10.29
C THR A 23 -5.73 15.55 9.88
N GLU A 24 -4.50 15.64 9.38
CA GLU A 24 -3.87 16.91 9.02
C GLU A 24 -4.57 17.57 7.84
N MET A 25 -4.59 18.90 7.84
CA MET A 25 -5.15 19.71 6.76
C MET A 25 -4.07 19.98 5.71
N PHE A 26 -4.39 19.73 4.43
CA PHE A 26 -3.51 20.11 3.33
C PHE A 26 -3.82 21.54 2.88
N VAL A 27 -2.78 22.36 2.76
CA VAL A 27 -2.90 23.73 2.24
C VAL A 27 -2.67 23.70 0.73
N PHE A 28 -3.37 24.58 0.02
CA PHE A 28 -3.21 24.78 -1.41
C PHE A 28 -2.55 26.14 -1.63
N GLU A 29 -1.33 26.14 -2.14
CA GLU A 29 -0.50 27.34 -2.28
C GLU A 29 -0.30 27.70 -3.76
N TRP A 30 -0.21 29.00 -4.06
CA TRP A 30 0.16 29.45 -5.40
C TRP A 30 1.68 29.47 -5.53
N VAL A 31 2.21 28.56 -6.35
CA VAL A 31 3.66 28.41 -6.58
C VAL A 31 4.05 28.89 -7.97
N GLU A 32 5.30 29.33 -8.12
CA GLU A 32 5.84 29.77 -9.42
C GLU A 32 5.71 28.67 -10.49
N GLY A 33 5.35 29.06 -11.71
CA GLY A 33 5.21 28.14 -12.85
C GLY A 33 3.91 27.34 -12.90
N ASN A 34 2.99 27.51 -11.95
CA ASN A 34 1.67 26.87 -11.97
C ASN A 34 0.53 27.91 -11.97
N LEU A 35 -0.44 27.75 -12.87
CA LEU A 35 -1.63 28.61 -12.93
C LEU A 35 -2.68 28.24 -11.87
N ALA A 36 -2.73 26.96 -11.49
CA ALA A 36 -3.60 26.44 -10.45
C ALA A 36 -2.81 26.29 -9.13
N PRO A 37 -3.47 26.38 -7.97
CA PRO A 37 -2.80 26.19 -6.69
C PRO A 37 -2.29 24.74 -6.56
N PHE A 38 -1.11 24.59 -5.96
CA PHE A 38 -0.43 23.32 -5.75
C PHE A 38 -0.67 22.83 -4.32
N PRO A 39 -1.09 21.56 -4.12
CA PRO A 39 -1.28 21.02 -2.79
C PRO A 39 0.06 20.78 -2.08
N ASP A 40 0.20 21.30 -0.85
CA ASP A 40 1.33 21.00 0.02
C ASP A 40 1.06 19.75 0.86
N PHE A 41 1.67 18.63 0.47
CA PHE A 41 1.63 17.37 1.21
C PHE A 41 2.72 17.26 2.28
N ASN A 42 3.54 18.28 2.47
CA ASN A 42 4.59 18.32 3.48
C ASN A 42 4.09 18.77 4.86
N VAL A 43 2.94 18.25 5.27
CA VAL A 43 2.38 18.46 6.62
C VAL A 43 3.14 17.64 7.66
N HIS A 44 3.09 18.10 8.91
CA HIS A 44 3.66 17.41 10.05
C HIS A 44 2.77 16.23 10.45
N GLU A 45 3.24 15.00 10.25
CA GLU A 45 2.48 13.79 10.56
C GLU A 45 3.19 12.97 11.64
N THR A 46 2.42 12.26 12.46
CA THR A 46 2.96 11.25 13.37
C THR A 46 3.04 9.91 12.63
N CYS A 47 4.26 9.38 12.49
CA CYS A 47 4.50 8.15 11.76
C CYS A 47 4.49 6.91 12.66
N VAL A 48 4.07 5.77 12.10
CA VAL A 48 4.28 4.48 12.76
C VAL A 48 5.76 4.12 12.75
N ASP A 49 6.22 3.44 13.80
CA ASP A 49 7.57 2.86 13.82
C ASP A 49 7.62 1.69 12.82
N PHE A 50 7.98 2.02 11.58
CA PHE A 50 8.02 1.06 10.48
C PHE A 50 9.04 -0.06 10.75
N GLU A 51 10.17 0.27 11.38
CA GLU A 51 11.19 -0.71 11.72
C GLU A 51 10.69 -1.67 12.79
N ALA A 52 9.96 -1.19 13.80
CA ALA A 52 9.32 -2.08 14.77
C ALA A 52 8.32 -3.04 14.11
N VAL A 53 7.49 -2.56 13.17
CA VAL A 53 6.55 -3.40 12.42
C VAL A 53 7.30 -4.42 11.55
N LEU A 54 8.35 -4.00 10.86
CA LEU A 54 9.15 -4.88 10.00
C LEU A 54 9.88 -5.95 10.82
N ASN A 55 10.45 -5.59 11.96
CA ASN A 55 11.11 -6.50 12.88
C ASN A 55 10.11 -7.51 13.46
N TRP A 56 8.94 -7.04 13.90
CA TRP A 56 7.87 -7.91 14.37
C TRP A 56 7.40 -8.88 13.27
N HIS A 57 7.16 -8.38 12.05
CA HIS A 57 6.74 -9.20 10.91
C HIS A 57 7.80 -10.26 10.61
N THR A 58 9.06 -9.88 10.54
CA THR A 58 10.16 -10.81 10.24
C THR A 58 10.26 -11.89 11.31
N ALA A 59 10.19 -11.52 12.59
CA ALA A 59 10.23 -12.45 13.73
C ALA A 59 8.99 -13.36 13.82
N SER A 60 7.82 -12.87 13.42
CA SER A 60 6.54 -13.58 13.55
C SER A 60 6.14 -14.36 12.29
N SER A 61 6.74 -14.03 11.15
CA SER A 61 6.41 -14.64 9.86
C SER A 61 6.73 -16.12 9.85
N ARG A 62 5.84 -16.90 9.22
CA ARG A 62 6.07 -18.33 8.99
C ARG A 62 6.73 -18.51 7.62
N PRO A 63 7.73 -19.39 7.50
CA PRO A 63 8.31 -19.75 6.22
C PRO A 63 7.23 -20.10 5.19
N ARG A 64 7.38 -19.61 3.96
CA ARG A 64 6.42 -19.88 2.87
C ARG A 64 6.16 -21.38 2.69
N ARG A 65 7.18 -22.23 2.89
CA ARG A 65 7.06 -23.69 2.81
C ARG A 65 6.01 -24.26 3.79
N ASP A 66 5.92 -23.67 4.98
CA ASP A 66 5.02 -24.13 6.06
C ASP A 66 3.59 -23.74 5.74
N ILE A 67 3.38 -22.54 5.18
CA ILE A 67 2.06 -22.10 4.73
C ILE A 67 1.57 -22.96 3.56
N LEU A 68 2.45 -23.27 2.60
CA LEU A 68 2.10 -24.09 1.43
C LEU A 68 1.83 -25.56 1.77
N SER A 69 2.31 -26.05 2.92
CA SER A 69 2.03 -27.41 3.37
C SER A 69 0.70 -27.55 4.11
N LEU A 70 0.06 -26.43 4.49
CA LEU A 70 -1.23 -26.46 5.17
C LEU A 70 -2.31 -27.11 4.29
N ARG A 71 -3.14 -27.93 4.94
CA ARG A 71 -4.36 -28.49 4.35
C ARG A 71 -5.56 -28.01 5.15
N ALA A 72 -6.66 -27.77 4.43
CA ALA A 72 -7.93 -27.44 5.08
C ALA A 72 -8.34 -28.60 6.01
N PRO A 73 -8.78 -28.32 7.24
CA PRO A 73 -9.34 -29.34 8.12
C PRO A 73 -10.53 -30.06 7.48
N GLU A 74 -10.80 -31.28 7.93
CA GLU A 74 -11.95 -32.04 7.46
C GLU A 74 -13.26 -31.27 7.75
N GLY A 75 -14.16 -31.21 6.76
CA GLY A 75 -15.43 -30.48 6.86
C GLY A 75 -15.34 -28.95 6.76
N GLN A 76 -14.14 -28.35 6.63
CA GLN A 76 -13.99 -26.90 6.50
C GLN A 76 -14.64 -26.36 5.22
N ALA A 77 -15.59 -25.43 5.36
CA ALA A 77 -16.20 -24.73 4.23
C ALA A 77 -15.16 -23.92 3.45
N ARG A 78 -15.22 -24.00 2.11
CA ARG A 78 -14.35 -23.26 1.19
C ARG A 78 -15.16 -22.14 0.52
N LEU A 79 -14.65 -20.91 0.63
CA LEU A 79 -15.22 -19.77 -0.06
C LEU A 79 -14.80 -19.78 -1.54
N PRO A 80 -15.66 -19.31 -2.46
CA PRO A 80 -15.27 -19.13 -3.85
C PRO A 80 -14.16 -18.07 -3.97
N LEU A 81 -13.29 -18.22 -4.97
CA LEU A 81 -12.29 -17.20 -5.27
C LEU A 81 -12.98 -15.89 -5.70
N PRO A 82 -12.58 -14.72 -5.18
CA PRO A 82 -13.10 -13.43 -5.62
C PRO A 82 -12.86 -13.15 -7.12
N ASP A 83 -13.78 -12.45 -7.78
CA ASP A 83 -13.73 -12.24 -9.23
C ASP A 83 -12.59 -11.30 -9.69
N ASP A 84 -12.23 -10.33 -8.87
CA ASP A 84 -11.07 -9.47 -9.07
C ASP A 84 -9.76 -10.27 -9.10
N ILE A 85 -9.61 -11.23 -8.18
CA ILE A 85 -8.44 -12.13 -8.17
C ILE A 85 -8.43 -13.05 -9.40
N LYS A 86 -9.59 -13.59 -9.82
CA LYS A 86 -9.67 -14.38 -11.07
C LYS A 86 -9.23 -13.57 -12.28
N HIS A 87 -9.59 -12.29 -12.32
CA HIS A 87 -9.20 -11.40 -13.42
C HIS A 87 -7.68 -11.20 -13.46
N VAL A 88 -7.07 -10.92 -12.30
CA VAL A 88 -5.60 -10.75 -12.20
C VAL A 88 -4.86 -12.02 -12.63
N ILE A 89 -5.31 -13.20 -12.21
CA ILE A 89 -4.69 -14.48 -12.62
C ILE A 89 -4.73 -14.63 -14.14
N ARG A 90 -5.88 -14.39 -14.77
CA ARG A 90 -6.03 -14.48 -16.23
C ARG A 90 -5.07 -13.53 -16.96
N LEU A 91 -4.97 -12.28 -16.51
CA LEU A 91 -4.04 -11.31 -17.09
C LEU A 91 -2.58 -11.78 -17.01
N SER A 92 -2.21 -12.49 -15.94
CA SER A 92 -0.86 -13.01 -15.76
C SER A 92 -0.56 -14.28 -16.59
N GLU A 93 -1.58 -15.00 -17.03
CA GLU A 93 -1.45 -16.17 -17.92
C GLU A 93 -1.33 -15.77 -19.40
N ASP A 94 -1.87 -14.59 -19.77
CA ASP A 94 -1.86 -14.03 -21.12
C ASP A 94 -0.60 -13.18 -21.44
N SER A 95 0.35 -13.06 -20.50
CA SER A 95 1.55 -12.21 -20.57
C SER A 95 2.85 -12.96 -20.87
#